data_AF-Q5DGG3-F1
#
_entry.id   AF-Q5DGG3-F1
#
_cell.length_a   1.000
_cell.length_b   1.000
_cell.length_c   1.000
_cell.angle_alpha   90.00
_cell.angle_beta   90.00
_cell.angle_gamma   90.00
#
_symmetry.space_group_name_H-M   'P 1'
#
loop_
_entity.id
_entity.type
_entity.pdbx_description
1 polymer ?
#
loop_
_entity_poly.entity_id
_entity_poly.type
_entity_poly.pdbx_seq_one_letter_code
_entity_poly.pdbx_strand_id
1 'polypeptide(L)'
;MAYQNCPRKLEVECYIKEHRIDELFQNLTAMLFFKLPENPKQYLAEQLRLLKASRDDYAEPPSLFTEDHAESIFNMLDPCEKKLITSDRYQHALETLGILQHDKTMEIDKNEFISQNVYMSVAQTGLKQLSSTY
;
A
#
# COMPACT_ATOMS: atom_id res chain seq x y z
N MET A 1 -31.90 -13.52 16.83
CA MET A 1 -30.97 -14.55 16.30
C MET A 1 -29.59 -13.93 16.24
N ALA A 2 -28.60 -14.52 16.92
CA ALA A 2 -27.25 -13.96 16.97
C ALA A 2 -26.57 -14.14 15.60
N TYR A 3 -26.53 -13.06 14.81
CA TYR A 3 -25.83 -12.96 13.53
C TYR A 3 -24.34 -13.35 13.61
N GLN A 4 -23.78 -13.43 14.83
CA GLN A 4 -22.40 -13.78 15.12
C GLN A 4 -22.00 -15.19 14.65
N ASN A 5 -22.94 -16.16 14.64
CA ASN A 5 -22.63 -17.58 14.39
C ASN A 5 -23.24 -18.13 13.08
N CYS A 6 -23.54 -17.27 12.11
CA CYS A 6 -24.02 -17.71 10.81
C CYS A 6 -22.86 -18.32 10.00
N PRO A 7 -22.89 -19.62 9.62
CA PRO A 7 -21.81 -20.24 8.83
C PRO A 7 -21.50 -19.47 7.54
N ARG A 8 -22.55 -18.91 6.90
CA ARG A 8 -22.43 -18.11 5.69
C ARG A 8 -21.68 -16.79 5.90
N LYS A 9 -21.68 -16.24 7.12
CA LYS A 9 -20.88 -15.04 7.43
C LYS A 9 -19.39 -15.37 7.40
N LEU A 10 -18.99 -16.45 8.07
CA LEU A 10 -17.60 -16.91 8.10
C LEU A 10 -17.09 -17.24 6.68
N GLU A 11 -17.91 -17.92 5.88
CA GLU A 11 -17.58 -18.21 4.47
C GLU A 11 -17.29 -16.93 3.66
N VAL A 12 -18.13 -15.90 3.80
CA VAL A 12 -17.95 -14.62 3.10
C VAL A 12 -16.71 -13.87 3.59
N GLU A 13 -16.50 -13.82 4.91
CA GLU A 13 -15.31 -13.18 5.50
C GLU A 13 -14.01 -13.88 5.06
N CYS A 14 -14.01 -15.21 5.01
CA CYS A 14 -12.90 -15.99 4.48
C CYS A 14 -12.66 -15.67 2.99
N TYR A 15 -13.71 -15.67 2.16
CA TYR A 15 -13.59 -15.37 0.74
C TYR A 15 -13.03 -13.97 0.48
N ILE A 16 -13.57 -12.95 1.16
CA ILE A 16 -13.09 -11.56 1.02
C ILE A 16 -11.61 -11.44 1.38
N LYS A 17 -11.21 -12.07 2.49
CA LYS A 17 -9.83 -12.03 2.99
C LYS A 17 -8.86 -12.82 2.12
N GLU A 18 -9.24 -14.03 1.71
CA GLU A 18 -8.41 -14.91 0.88
C GLU A 18 -8.12 -14.26 -0.48
N HIS A 19 -9.13 -13.61 -1.06
CA HIS A 19 -9.01 -12.94 -2.36
C HIS A 19 -8.63 -11.46 -2.27
N ARG A 20 -8.22 -10.97 -1.09
CA ARG A 20 -7.78 -9.58 -0.85
C ARG A 20 -8.73 -8.53 -1.44
N ILE A 21 -10.04 -8.78 -1.33
CA ILE A 21 -11.06 -7.97 -2.00
C ILE A 21 -11.14 -6.57 -1.39
N ASP A 22 -10.96 -6.46 -0.07
CA ASP A 22 -10.96 -5.17 0.62
C ASP A 22 -9.79 -4.30 0.13
N GLU A 23 -8.58 -4.87 0.03
CA GLU A 23 -7.39 -4.18 -0.46
C GLU A 23 -7.54 -3.77 -1.93
N LEU A 24 -8.12 -4.63 -2.77
CA LEU A 24 -8.43 -4.32 -4.16
C LEU A 24 -9.30 -3.07 -4.27
N PHE A 25 -10.42 -3.03 -3.54
CA PHE A 25 -11.33 -1.88 -3.56
C PHE A 25 -10.68 -0.63 -2.96
N GLN A 26 -9.91 -0.76 -1.88
CA GLN A 26 -9.18 0.35 -1.28
C GLN A 26 -8.20 0.97 -2.29
N ASN A 27 -7.43 0.15 -3.01
CA ASN A 27 -6.49 0.64 -4.02
C ASN A 27 -7.20 1.33 -5.19
N LEU A 28 -8.24 0.69 -5.74
CA LEU A 28 -9.01 1.22 -6.86
C LEU A 28 -9.66 2.57 -6.51
N THR A 29 -10.25 2.68 -5.32
CA THR A 29 -10.88 3.92 -4.86
C THR A 29 -9.86 5.00 -4.56
N ALA A 30 -8.74 4.67 -3.92
CA ALA A 30 -7.66 5.63 -3.69
C ALA A 30 -7.09 6.20 -5.00
N MET A 31 -6.84 5.35 -6.00
CA MET A 31 -6.42 5.79 -7.33
C MET A 31 -7.47 6.66 -8.01
N LEU A 32 -8.76 6.31 -7.90
CA LEU A 32 -9.85 7.09 -8.45
C LEU A 32 -9.92 8.50 -7.84
N PHE A 33 -9.83 8.61 -6.50
CA PHE A 33 -9.86 9.89 -5.81
C PHE A 33 -8.62 10.74 -6.09
N PHE A 34 -7.47 10.11 -6.28
CA PHE A 34 -6.25 10.83 -6.63
C PHE A 34 -6.29 11.38 -8.06
N LYS A 35 -6.79 10.59 -9.03
CA LYS A 35 -6.78 10.96 -10.45
C LYS A 35 -7.99 11.79 -10.90
N LEU A 36 -9.12 11.68 -10.20
CA LEU A 36 -10.38 12.36 -10.52
C LEU A 36 -10.72 12.32 -12.03
N PRO A 37 -10.74 11.14 -12.67
CA PRO A 37 -10.95 11.03 -14.11
C PRO A 37 -12.39 11.45 -14.50
N GLU A 38 -12.55 11.98 -15.71
CA GLU A 38 -13.85 12.40 -16.25
C GLU A 38 -14.85 11.22 -16.34
N ASN A 39 -14.36 10.01 -16.63
CA ASN A 39 -15.17 8.79 -16.64
C ASN A 39 -14.66 7.75 -15.61
N PRO A 40 -15.15 7.81 -14.35
CA PRO A 40 -14.75 6.92 -13.26
C PRO A 40 -14.88 5.43 -13.57
N LYS A 41 -15.99 5.02 -14.19
CA LYS A 41 -16.28 3.60 -14.46
C LYS A 41 -15.32 3.02 -15.49
N GLN A 42 -15.05 3.79 -16.55
CA GLN A 42 -14.09 3.38 -17.58
C GLN A 42 -12.68 3.29 -17.00
N TYR A 43 -12.28 4.28 -16.18
CA TYR A 43 -10.98 4.27 -15.51
C TYR A 43 -10.80 3.03 -14.63
N LEU A 44 -11.77 2.72 -13.76
CA LEU A 44 -11.73 1.54 -12.89
C LEU A 44 -11.66 0.23 -13.68
N ALA A 45 -12.43 0.12 -14.76
CA ALA A 45 -12.37 -1.05 -15.64
C ALA A 45 -10.98 -1.23 -16.25
N GLU A 46 -10.30 -0.13 -16.60
CA GLU A 46 -8.94 -0.17 -17.13
C GLU A 46 -7.91 -0.56 -16.07
N GLN A 47 -8.01 -0.02 -14.85
CA GLN A 47 -7.13 -0.43 -13.75
C GLN A 47 -7.24 -1.93 -13.46
N LEU A 48 -8.45 -2.49 -13.51
CA LEU A 48 -8.66 -3.94 -13.37
C LEU A 48 -8.04 -4.75 -14.52
N ARG A 49 -8.07 -4.25 -15.76
CA ARG A 49 -7.39 -4.91 -16.89
C ARG A 49 -5.88 -4.91 -16.70
N LEU A 50 -5.30 -3.78 -16.30
CA LEU A 50 -3.87 -3.67 -16.01
C LEU A 50 -3.45 -4.59 -14.88
N LEU A 51 -4.23 -4.66 -13.80
CA LEU A 51 -3.96 -5.57 -12.68
C LEU A 51 -4.05 -7.05 -13.08
N LYS A 52 -4.95 -7.40 -14.00
CA LYS A 52 -4.99 -8.76 -14.54
C LYS A 52 -3.78 -9.05 -15.41
N ALA A 53 -3.37 -8.12 -16.27
CA ALA A 53 -2.22 -8.28 -17.15
C ALA A 53 -0.90 -8.36 -16.35
N SER A 54 -0.74 -7.60 -15.27
CA SER A 54 0.46 -7.64 -14.43
C SER A 54 0.71 -9.00 -13.78
N ARG A 55 -0.37 -9.74 -13.48
CA ARG A 55 -0.26 -11.12 -12.99
C ARG A 55 0.27 -12.09 -14.05
N ASP A 56 -0.18 -11.91 -15.30
CA ASP A 56 0.07 -12.87 -16.37
C ASP A 56 1.39 -12.58 -17.13
N ASP A 57 1.78 -11.30 -17.24
CA ASP A 57 2.91 -10.82 -18.08
C ASP A 57 4.11 -10.29 -17.29
N TYR A 58 4.17 -10.47 -15.96
CA TYR A 58 5.19 -9.87 -15.06
C TYR A 58 5.32 -8.34 -15.18
N ALA A 59 4.30 -7.66 -15.71
CA ALA A 59 4.25 -6.21 -15.75
C ALA A 59 4.01 -5.66 -14.34
N GLU A 60 4.40 -4.41 -14.09
CA GLU A 60 4.12 -3.79 -12.80
C GLU A 60 2.61 -3.53 -12.65
N PRO A 61 1.98 -3.98 -11.54
CA PRO A 61 0.58 -3.68 -11.27
C PRO A 61 0.35 -2.17 -11.11
N PRO A 62 -0.86 -1.68 -11.43
CA PRO A 62 -1.21 -0.29 -11.18
C PRO A 62 -1.10 0.01 -9.68
N SER A 63 -0.40 1.10 -9.36
CA SER A 63 -0.17 1.55 -7.98
C SER A 63 -0.38 3.05 -7.87
N LEU A 64 -0.88 3.50 -6.71
CA LEU A 64 -0.97 4.91 -6.37
C LEU A 64 0.42 5.51 -6.11
N PHE A 65 1.25 4.76 -5.37
CA PHE A 65 2.60 5.16 -4.99
C PHE A 65 3.64 4.41 -5.83
N THR A 66 4.70 5.13 -6.21
CA THR A 66 5.85 4.63 -6.97
C THR A 66 7.10 4.72 -6.10
N GLU A 67 8.19 4.15 -6.57
CA GLU A 67 9.49 4.28 -5.88
C GLU A 67 9.93 5.74 -5.75
N ASP A 68 9.69 6.56 -6.77
CA ASP A 68 9.96 8.02 -6.75
C ASP A 68 9.17 8.74 -5.64
N HIS A 69 7.91 8.34 -5.42
CA HIS A 69 7.10 8.88 -4.33
C HIS A 69 7.70 8.49 -2.96
N ALA A 70 8.16 7.24 -2.81
CA ALA A 70 8.82 6.80 -1.58
C ALA A 70 10.11 7.58 -1.32
N GLU A 71 10.95 7.78 -2.34
CA GLU A 71 12.17 8.58 -2.24
C GLU A 71 11.85 10.04 -1.87
N SER A 72 10.83 10.62 -2.49
CA SER A 72 10.39 11.99 -2.20
C SER A 72 9.95 12.17 -0.75
N ILE A 73 9.22 11.20 -0.19
CA ILE A 73 8.82 11.20 1.23
C ILE A 73 10.05 11.12 2.13
N PHE A 74 11.03 10.27 1.81
CA PHE A 74 12.27 10.19 2.59
C PHE A 74 13.00 11.53 2.60
N ASN A 75 13.20 12.14 1.43
CA ASN A 75 13.90 13.41 1.29
C ASN A 75 13.19 14.54 2.06
N MET A 76 11.86 14.55 2.11
CA MET A 76 11.09 15.49 2.93
C MET A 76 11.34 15.31 4.44
N LEU A 77 11.60 14.06 4.88
CA LEU A 77 11.84 13.72 6.27
C LEU A 77 13.33 13.79 6.66
N ASP A 78 14.24 13.97 5.71
CA ASP A 78 15.67 14.22 5.90
C ASP A 78 16.11 15.58 5.32
N PRO A 79 15.66 16.71 5.92
CA PRO A 79 15.94 18.04 5.38
C PRO A 79 17.43 18.43 5.44
N CYS A 80 18.25 17.66 6.16
CA CYS A 80 19.70 17.88 6.25
C CYS A 80 20.49 16.99 5.28
N GLU A 81 19.82 16.20 4.42
CA GLU A 81 20.44 15.32 3.44
C GLU A 81 21.48 14.36 4.03
N LYS A 82 21.26 13.89 5.27
CA LYS A 82 22.17 12.98 5.99
C LYS A 82 22.05 11.54 5.51
N LYS A 83 21.06 11.24 4.66
CA LYS A 83 20.62 9.91 4.24
C LYS A 83 20.20 9.03 5.42
N LEU A 84 19.74 9.65 6.50
CA LEU A 84 19.37 9.03 7.76
C LEU A 84 18.14 9.73 8.34
N ILE A 85 17.14 8.96 8.74
CA ILE A 85 15.96 9.44 9.47
C ILE A 85 15.82 8.67 10.78
N THR A 86 15.17 9.28 11.77
CA THR A 86 14.82 8.60 13.01
C THR A 86 13.72 7.57 12.76
N SER A 87 13.59 6.57 13.64
CA SER A 87 12.62 5.50 13.46
C SER A 87 11.16 5.98 13.49
N ASP A 88 10.84 7.08 14.19
CA ASP A 88 9.50 7.70 14.13
C ASP A 88 9.17 8.25 12.74
N ARG A 89 10.14 8.91 12.10
CA ARG A 89 9.99 9.40 10.72
C ARG A 89 9.92 8.26 9.73
N TYR A 90 10.70 7.22 9.94
CA TYR A 90 10.64 6.00 9.14
C TYR A 90 9.25 5.34 9.22
N GLN A 91 8.70 5.20 10.42
CA GLN A 91 7.35 4.67 10.62
C GLN A 91 6.32 5.55 9.92
N HIS A 92 6.39 6.87 10.12
CA HIS A 92 5.49 7.82 9.48
C HIS A 92 5.55 7.77 7.95
N ALA A 93 6.75 7.59 7.38
CA ALA A 93 6.94 7.44 5.94
C ALA A 93 6.22 6.20 5.40
N LEU A 94 6.36 5.05 6.09
CA LEU A 94 5.69 3.81 5.70
C LEU A 94 4.17 3.87 5.87
N GLU A 95 3.68 4.55 6.91
CA GLU A 95 2.24 4.80 7.10
C GLU A 95 1.67 5.68 5.97
N THR A 96 2.42 6.71 5.56
CA THR A 96 2.03 7.61 4.44
C THR A 96 1.93 6.84 3.12
N LEU A 97 2.82 5.86 2.89
CA LEU A 97 2.76 4.96 1.73
C LEU A 97 1.68 3.87 1.84
N GLY A 98 0.99 3.78 3.00
CA GLY A 98 0.01 2.73 3.28
C GLY A 98 0.63 1.34 3.55
N ILE A 99 1.95 1.25 3.72
CA ILE A 99 2.68 -0.01 3.95
C ILE A 99 2.50 -0.49 5.39
N LEU A 100 2.50 0.45 6.33
CA LEU A 100 2.13 0.20 7.71
C LEU A 100 0.67 0.57 7.94
N GLN A 101 -0.09 -0.37 8.53
CA GLN A 101 -1.43 -0.09 9.03
C GLN A 101 -1.30 0.73 10.33
N HIS A 102 -2.18 1.71 10.52
CA HIS A 102 -2.12 2.66 11.66
C HIS A 102 -2.07 2.00 13.05
N ASP A 103 -2.51 0.74 13.18
CA ASP A 103 -2.52 -0.01 14.44
C ASP A 103 -1.26 -0.86 14.68
N LYS A 104 -0.31 -0.91 13.74
CA LYS A 104 0.93 -1.70 13.85
C LYS A 104 2.12 -0.80 14.13
N THR A 105 2.48 -0.68 15.41
CA THR A 105 3.78 -0.10 15.80
C THR A 105 4.86 -1.15 15.57
N MET A 106 5.93 -0.81 14.83
CA MET A 106 7.15 -1.62 14.83
C MET A 106 7.88 -1.37 16.15
N GLU A 107 8.32 -2.42 16.85
CA GLU A 107 9.16 -2.29 18.06
C GLU A 107 10.59 -1.87 17.67
N ILE A 108 10.74 -0.64 17.18
CA ILE A 108 12.02 -0.04 16.83
C ILE A 108 12.37 1.00 17.91
N ASP A 109 13.63 1.06 18.32
CA ASP A 109 14.09 2.11 19.24
C ASP A 109 13.88 3.49 18.56
N LYS A 110 13.20 4.41 19.25
CA LYS A 110 12.93 5.77 18.77
C LYS A 110 14.20 6.57 18.44
N ASN A 111 15.32 6.20 19.04
CA ASN A 111 16.62 6.83 18.80
C ASN A 111 17.46 6.14 17.72
N GLU A 112 16.96 5.04 17.14
CA GLU A 112 17.62 4.36 16.05
C GLU A 112 17.51 5.19 14.75
N PHE A 113 18.63 5.31 14.05
CA PHE A 113 18.69 5.96 12.74
C PHE A 113 18.57 4.92 11.64
N ILE A 114 17.60 5.11 10.76
CA ILE A 114 17.36 4.27 9.59
C ILE A 114 17.93 4.95 8.36
N SER A 115 18.75 4.22 7.60
CA SER A 115 19.33 4.73 6.35
C SER A 115 18.33 4.72 5.20
N GLN A 116 18.56 5.62 4.23
CA GLN A 116 17.78 5.68 3.00
C GLN A 116 17.70 4.33 2.29
N ASN A 117 18.81 3.58 2.21
CA ASN A 117 18.84 2.27 1.54
C ASN A 117 17.92 1.25 2.22
N VAL A 118 17.91 1.22 3.55
CA VAL A 118 17.03 0.32 4.33
C VAL A 118 15.57 0.70 4.10
N TYR A 119 15.25 2.00 4.21
CA TYR A 119 13.91 2.50 3.94
C TYR A 119 13.44 2.16 2.52
N MET A 120 14.25 2.42 1.49
CA MET A 120 13.89 2.17 0.09
C MET A 120 13.66 0.68 -0.16
N SER A 121 14.48 -0.19 0.41
CA SER A 121 14.29 -1.65 0.27
C SER A 121 12.95 -2.12 0.85
N VAL A 122 12.57 -1.60 2.03
CA VAL A 122 11.29 -1.91 2.67
C VAL A 122 10.14 -1.30 1.88
N ALA A 123 10.27 -0.04 1.45
CA ALA A 123 9.26 0.67 0.69
C ALA A 123 8.94 -0.03 -0.64
N GLN A 124 9.96 -0.39 -1.42
CA GLN A 124 9.81 -1.14 -2.68
C GLN A 124 9.07 -2.47 -2.47
N THR A 125 9.44 -3.21 -1.42
CA THR A 125 8.79 -4.48 -1.08
C THR A 125 7.33 -4.26 -0.69
N GLY A 126 7.05 -3.28 0.17
CA GLY A 126 5.70 -2.94 0.60
C GLY A 126 4.80 -2.48 -0.54
N LEU A 127 5.30 -1.60 -1.42
CA LEU A 127 4.55 -1.13 -2.58
C LEU A 127 4.19 -2.26 -3.56
N LYS A 128 5.10 -3.21 -3.80
CA LYS A 128 4.83 -4.41 -4.60
C LYS A 128 3.74 -5.30 -3.98
N GLN A 129 3.75 -5.46 -2.66
CA GLN A 129 2.73 -6.24 -1.93
C GLN A 129 1.36 -5.57 -1.92
N LEU A 130 1.33 -4.24 -1.79
CA LEU A 130 0.09 -3.45 -1.80
C LEU A 130 -0.57 -3.46 -3.17
N SER A 131 0.20 -3.37 -4.24
CA SER A 131 -0.31 -3.32 -5.62
C SER A 131 -0.74 -4.69 -6.17
N SER A 132 -0.17 -5.78 -5.65
CA SER A 132 -0.49 -7.16 -6.08
C SER A 132 -1.74 -7.72 -5.37
N THR A 133 -2.94 -7.23 -5.71
CA THR A 133 -4.23 -7.63 -5.12
C THR A 133 -5.01 -8.68 -5.92
N TYR A 134 -4.29 -9.59 -6.59
CA TYR A 134 -4.87 -10.68 -7.39
C TYR A 134 -5.04 -11.99 -6.61
#